data_AF-V5HSR0-F1
#
_entry.id   AF-V5HSR0-F1
#
_cell.length_a   1.000
_cell.length_b   1.000
_cell.length_c   1.000
_cell.angle_alpha   90.00
_cell.angle_beta   90.00
_cell.angle_gamma   90.00
#
_symmetry.space_group_name_H-M   'P 1'
#
loop_
_entity.id
_entity.type
_entity.pdbx_description
1 polymer ?
#
loop_
_entity_poly.entity_id
_entity_poly.type
_entity_poly.pdbx_seq_one_letter_code
_entity_poly.pdbx_strand_id
1 'polypeptide(L)'
;MSEQERLDRHSGVTHSESGQGHGDDGAPHNSDDEPMVYETPRDYATSARQERARLIAEGADPDSVILQSEVRNHIQRQEGESPADFTKRYVATTKDMINSGVSILNDQCTADVVASGFRTPDGRFFDLGPGSGATKGEFREFSQWFSEMAEAGQLHEVPERWLKFEKRDKGRVDL
;
A
#
# COMPACT_ATOMS: atom_id res chain seq x y z
N MET A 1 -44.47 5.20 0.37
CA MET A 1 -44.63 4.36 1.56
C MET A 1 -44.84 2.92 1.08
N SER A 2 -43.91 1.96 1.05
CA SER A 2 -42.42 1.80 1.18
C SER A 2 -42.19 0.33 0.72
N GLU A 3 -41.29 -0.08 -0.17
CA GLU A 3 -39.80 -0.07 -0.20
C GLU A 3 -39.06 -0.76 0.97
N GLN A 4 -39.62 -1.84 1.55
CA GLN A 4 -38.97 -2.48 2.71
C GLN A 4 -39.03 -4.02 2.79
N GLU A 5 -39.08 -4.75 1.67
CA GLU A 5 -39.26 -6.22 1.74
C GLU A 5 -38.41 -7.08 0.77
N ARG A 6 -37.25 -6.61 0.31
CA ARG A 6 -36.44 -7.40 -0.67
C ARG A 6 -34.93 -7.44 -0.45
N LEU A 7 -34.45 -7.30 0.79
CA LEU A 7 -33.03 -7.44 1.10
C LEU A 7 -32.75 -8.41 2.25
N ASP A 8 -33.49 -9.52 2.30
CA ASP A 8 -33.20 -10.64 3.21
C ASP A 8 -33.02 -11.93 2.39
N ARG A 9 -31.82 -12.12 1.83
CA ARG A 9 -31.20 -13.43 1.52
C ARG A 9 -29.95 -13.26 0.64
N HIS A 10 -28.85 -12.85 1.25
CA HIS A 10 -27.51 -13.28 0.83
C HIS A 10 -26.54 -13.12 2.02
N SER A 11 -26.82 -13.85 3.11
CA SER A 11 -25.79 -14.15 4.12
C SER A 11 -24.86 -15.22 3.55
N GLY A 12 -23.91 -14.81 2.72
CA GLY A 12 -22.65 -15.51 2.57
C GLY A 12 -21.76 -15.03 3.70
N VAL A 13 -21.80 -15.72 4.84
CA VAL A 13 -20.84 -15.53 5.93
C VAL A 13 -19.47 -15.91 5.40
N THR A 14 -18.74 -14.93 4.87
CA THR A 14 -17.27 -14.99 4.89
C THR A 14 -16.90 -14.54 6.28
N HIS A 15 -16.43 -15.49 7.10
CA HIS A 15 -15.66 -15.18 8.29
C HIS A 15 -14.42 -14.42 7.84
N SER A 16 -14.54 -13.11 7.67
CA SER A 16 -13.42 -12.20 7.70
C SER A 16 -12.96 -12.23 9.14
N GLU A 17 -11.88 -12.97 9.40
CA GLU A 17 -11.18 -12.86 10.68
C GLU A 17 -10.93 -11.38 10.94
N SER A 18 -11.55 -10.96 12.03
CA SER A 18 -11.62 -9.61 12.55
C SER A 18 -10.23 -9.00 12.57
N GLY A 19 -10.15 -7.73 12.17
CA GLY A 19 -8.94 -6.93 12.21
C GLY A 19 -8.16 -7.14 13.50
N GLN A 20 -6.85 -7.29 13.33
CA GLN A 20 -5.87 -7.40 14.41
C GLN A 20 -6.03 -6.18 15.34
N GLY A 21 -6.81 -6.38 16.39
CA GLY A 21 -6.98 -5.46 17.49
C GLY A 21 -5.64 -5.24 18.17
N HIS A 22 -5.43 -4.01 18.62
CA HIS A 22 -4.29 -3.57 19.40
C HIS A 22 -4.17 -4.34 20.73
N GLY A 23 -3.53 -5.50 20.68
CA GLY A 23 -3.23 -6.34 21.82
C GLY A 23 -2.25 -7.43 21.40
N ASP A 24 -1.03 -7.02 21.08
CA ASP A 24 0.08 -7.95 20.86
C ASP A 24 0.67 -8.32 22.22
N ASP A 25 0.25 -9.47 22.76
CA ASP A 25 0.73 -9.99 24.06
C ASP A 25 2.15 -10.58 23.96
N GLY A 26 2.86 -10.41 22.83
CA GLY A 26 4.23 -10.90 22.64
C GLY A 26 4.36 -12.43 22.62
N ALA A 27 3.24 -13.14 22.56
CA ALA A 27 3.20 -14.59 22.43
C ALA A 27 3.32 -14.99 20.95
N PRO A 28 4.06 -16.07 20.61
CA PRO A 28 4.14 -16.56 19.24
C PRO A 28 2.74 -16.82 18.69
N HIS A 29 2.42 -16.23 17.55
CA HIS A 29 1.21 -16.56 16.83
C HIS A 29 1.43 -17.86 16.06
N ASN A 30 0.39 -18.69 15.96
CA ASN A 30 0.46 -19.95 15.22
C ASN A 30 0.85 -19.80 13.75
N SER A 31 0.76 -18.58 13.18
CA SER A 31 1.13 -18.27 11.81
C SER A 31 2.54 -17.71 11.66
N ASP A 32 3.33 -17.58 12.72
CA ASP A 32 4.61 -16.87 12.67
C ASP A 32 5.63 -17.54 11.75
N ASP A 33 5.58 -18.86 11.60
CA ASP A 33 6.43 -19.63 10.68
C ASP A 33 5.92 -19.59 9.22
N GLU A 34 4.73 -19.05 8.96
CA GLU A 34 4.18 -18.99 7.61
C GLU A 34 4.93 -17.93 6.79
N PRO A 35 5.13 -18.16 5.48
CA PRO A 35 5.76 -17.18 4.61
C PRO A 35 4.88 -15.92 4.50
N MET A 36 5.52 -14.79 4.25
CA MET A 36 4.80 -13.60 3.78
C MET A 36 4.12 -13.90 2.43
N VAL A 37 2.80 -13.76 2.39
CA VAL A 37 1.97 -13.94 1.18
C VAL A 37 1.12 -12.68 1.00
N TYR A 38 1.03 -12.16 -0.22
CA TYR A 38 0.06 -11.09 -0.52
C TYR A 38 -1.34 -11.71 -0.46
N GLU A 39 -2.20 -11.17 0.40
CA GLU A 39 -3.49 -11.77 0.74
C GLU A 39 -4.39 -11.98 -0.51
N THR A 40 -4.19 -11.21 -1.58
CA THR A 40 -4.62 -11.57 -2.94
C THR A 40 -3.80 -10.78 -3.97
N PRO A 41 -3.23 -11.40 -5.03
CA PRO A 41 -2.81 -10.68 -6.22
C PRO A 41 -4.06 -10.21 -6.96
N ARG A 42 -4.69 -9.14 -6.46
CA ARG A 42 -5.79 -8.48 -7.15
C ARG A 42 -5.20 -7.58 -8.21
N ASP A 43 -5.45 -7.91 -9.48
CA ASP A 43 -5.07 -7.06 -10.61
C ASP A 43 -5.89 -5.76 -10.56
N TYR A 44 -5.44 -4.81 -9.74
CA TYR A 44 -6.06 -3.51 -9.59
C TYR A 44 -5.96 -2.71 -10.90
N ALA A 45 -4.93 -2.93 -11.71
CA ALA A 45 -4.84 -2.32 -13.04
C ALA A 45 -6.03 -2.73 -13.93
N THR A 46 -6.32 -4.02 -14.03
CA THR A 46 -7.49 -4.51 -14.79
C THR A 46 -8.80 -4.08 -14.13
N SER A 47 -8.90 -4.21 -12.80
CA SER A 47 -10.11 -3.85 -12.06
C SER A 47 -10.45 -2.36 -12.20
N ALA A 48 -9.46 -1.47 -12.08
CA ALA A 48 -9.63 -0.03 -12.22
C ALA A 48 -10.05 0.36 -13.63
N ARG A 49 -9.46 -0.27 -14.67
CA ARG A 49 -9.86 -0.03 -16.07
C ARG A 49 -11.28 -0.49 -16.35
N GLN A 50 -11.66 -1.65 -15.82
CA GLN A 50 -13.04 -2.17 -15.95
C GLN A 50 -14.04 -1.27 -15.22
N GLU A 51 -13.73 -0.83 -14.00
CA GLU A 51 -14.59 0.06 -13.24
C GLU A 51 -14.73 1.44 -13.90
N ARG A 52 -13.64 2.00 -14.43
CA ARG A 52 -13.70 3.24 -15.23
C ARG A 52 -14.64 3.08 -16.42
N ALA A 53 -14.48 2.00 -17.19
CA ALA A 53 -15.32 1.74 -18.36
C ALA A 53 -16.80 1.59 -17.96
N ARG A 54 -17.07 0.93 -16.84
CA ARG A 54 -18.41 0.79 -16.27
C ARG A 54 -19.00 2.15 -15.87
N LEU A 55 -18.27 2.96 -15.10
CA LEU A 55 -18.74 4.28 -14.66
C LEU A 55 -19.03 5.21 -15.85
N ILE A 56 -18.17 5.22 -16.87
CA ILE A 56 -18.40 5.99 -18.10
C ILE A 56 -19.65 5.48 -18.83
N ALA A 57 -19.85 4.16 -18.92
CA ALA A 57 -21.05 3.58 -19.52
C ALA A 57 -22.34 3.90 -18.72
N GLU A 58 -22.22 4.06 -17.41
CA GLU A 58 -23.31 4.50 -16.51
C GLU A 58 -23.56 6.02 -16.57
N GLY A 59 -22.78 6.78 -17.35
CA GLY A 59 -22.97 8.20 -17.60
C GLY A 59 -22.08 9.15 -16.79
N ALA A 60 -21.05 8.63 -16.11
CA ALA A 60 -20.04 9.48 -15.48
C ALA A 60 -19.27 10.30 -16.52
N ASP A 61 -18.91 11.54 -16.17
CA ASP A 61 -18.03 12.36 -16.98
C ASP A 61 -16.65 11.68 -17.08
N PRO A 62 -16.10 11.42 -18.29
CA PRO A 62 -14.77 10.84 -18.44
C PRO A 62 -13.65 11.59 -17.71
N ASP A 63 -13.79 12.90 -17.50
CA ASP A 63 -12.82 13.73 -16.79
C ASP A 63 -12.99 13.65 -15.25
N SER A 64 -14.10 13.07 -14.79
CA SER A 64 -14.38 12.83 -13.36
C SER A 64 -13.89 11.47 -12.86
N VAL A 65 -13.41 10.59 -13.76
CA VAL A 65 -12.88 9.26 -13.41
C VAL A 65 -11.51 9.07 -14.06
N ILE A 66 -10.45 9.23 -13.26
CA ILE A 66 -9.06 9.13 -13.72
C ILE A 66 -8.38 7.90 -13.13
N LEU A 67 -7.43 7.36 -13.87
CA LEU A 67 -6.53 6.32 -13.37
C LEU A 67 -5.37 6.96 -12.61
N GLN A 68 -4.86 6.29 -11.58
CA GLN A 68 -3.75 6.82 -10.78
C GLN A 68 -2.49 7.06 -11.60
N SER A 69 -2.26 6.22 -12.63
CA SER A 69 -1.20 6.41 -13.62
C SER A 69 -1.35 7.69 -14.47
N GLU A 70 -2.55 8.26 -14.56
CA GLU A 70 -2.87 9.48 -15.30
C GLU A 70 -2.69 10.74 -14.43
N VAL A 71 -2.58 10.64 -13.11
CA VAL A 71 -2.39 11.80 -12.20
C VAL A 71 -1.19 12.65 -12.61
N ARG A 72 -0.11 12.01 -13.11
CA ARG A 72 1.08 12.71 -13.61
C ARG A 72 0.80 13.69 -14.76
N ASN A 73 -0.28 13.48 -15.51
CA ASN A 73 -0.69 14.37 -16.60
C ASN A 73 -1.24 15.71 -16.05
N HIS A 74 -1.76 15.68 -14.82
CA HIS A 74 -2.25 16.86 -14.10
C HIS A 74 -1.16 17.53 -13.25
N ILE A 75 -0.09 16.80 -12.92
CA ILE A 75 0.97 17.25 -12.01
C ILE A 75 2.33 17.05 -12.67
N GLN A 76 2.67 17.96 -13.58
CA GLN A 76 3.98 17.94 -14.24
C GLN A 76 5.09 18.30 -13.25
N ARG A 77 6.21 17.57 -13.31
CA ARG A 77 7.39 17.84 -12.49
C ARG A 77 8.08 19.12 -12.97
N GLN A 78 8.45 20.01 -12.03
CA GLN A 78 9.12 21.26 -12.38
C GLN A 78 10.64 21.06 -12.35
N GLU A 79 11.36 21.76 -13.24
CA GLU A 79 12.82 21.69 -13.28
C GLU A 79 13.42 22.24 -11.96
N GLY A 80 14.35 21.51 -11.36
CA GLY A 80 14.96 21.87 -10.07
C GLY A 80 14.08 21.65 -8.83
N GLU A 81 12.87 21.11 -8.98
CA GLU A 81 11.97 20.84 -7.86
C GLU A 81 12.48 19.71 -6.98
N SER A 82 12.51 19.95 -5.66
CA SER A 82 12.88 18.94 -4.69
C SER A 82 11.84 17.81 -4.65
N PRO A 83 12.24 16.56 -4.32
CA PRO A 83 11.27 15.47 -4.13
C PRO A 83 10.20 15.78 -3.07
N ALA A 84 10.56 16.52 -2.03
CA ALA A 84 9.64 16.89 -0.95
C ALA A 84 8.58 17.89 -1.43
N ASP A 85 8.98 18.91 -2.20
CA ASP A 85 8.05 19.91 -2.74
C ASP A 85 7.15 19.31 -3.81
N PHE A 86 7.68 18.44 -4.66
CA PHE A 86 6.89 17.64 -5.60
C PHE A 86 5.85 16.80 -4.86
N THR A 87 6.23 16.12 -3.77
CA THR A 87 5.31 15.28 -2.99
C THR A 87 4.20 16.13 -2.35
N LYS A 88 4.53 17.29 -1.77
CA LYS A 88 3.53 18.22 -1.22
C LYS A 88 2.53 18.67 -2.27
N ARG A 89 3.02 19.07 -3.46
CA ARG A 89 2.17 19.49 -4.58
C ARG A 89 1.32 18.35 -5.10
N TYR A 90 1.90 17.17 -5.21
CA TYR A 90 1.18 15.95 -5.59
C TYR A 90 -0.03 15.70 -4.67
N VAL A 91 0.20 15.70 -3.36
CA VAL A 91 -0.85 15.48 -2.36
C VAL A 91 -1.91 16.58 -2.40
N ALA A 92 -1.49 17.85 -2.49
CA ALA A 92 -2.40 18.99 -2.55
C ALA A 92 -3.34 18.91 -3.76
N THR A 93 -2.79 18.73 -4.98
CA THR A 93 -3.60 18.65 -6.19
C THR A 93 -4.51 17.43 -6.20
N THR A 94 -4.02 16.26 -5.77
CA THR A 94 -4.84 15.04 -5.67
C THR A 94 -6.03 15.25 -4.71
N LYS A 95 -5.79 15.92 -3.58
CA LYS A 95 -6.83 16.27 -2.62
C LYS A 95 -7.86 17.23 -3.22
N ASP A 96 -7.42 18.25 -3.97
CA ASP A 96 -8.31 19.21 -4.63
C ASP A 96 -9.18 18.53 -5.70
N MET A 97 -8.62 17.57 -6.45
CA MET A 97 -9.37 16.77 -7.42
C MET A 97 -10.47 15.95 -6.73
N ILE A 98 -10.13 15.24 -5.65
CA ILE A 98 -11.08 14.45 -4.87
C ILE A 98 -12.18 15.35 -4.29
N ASN A 99 -11.82 16.51 -3.73
CA ASN A 99 -12.78 17.49 -3.20
C ASN A 99 -13.73 18.02 -4.28
N SER A 100 -13.28 18.05 -5.53
CA SER A 100 -14.07 18.46 -6.70
C SER A 100 -14.92 17.33 -7.29
N GLY A 101 -14.91 16.14 -6.67
CA GLY A 101 -15.71 14.99 -7.11
C GLY A 101 -15.00 14.03 -8.06
N VAL A 102 -13.68 14.20 -8.30
CA VAL A 102 -12.91 13.28 -9.14
C VAL A 102 -12.65 11.97 -8.40
N SER A 103 -13.02 10.86 -9.03
CA SER A 103 -12.69 9.50 -8.58
C SER A 103 -11.35 9.08 -9.18
N ILE A 104 -10.37 8.82 -8.32
CA ILE A 104 -9.02 8.37 -8.70
C ILE A 104 -8.93 6.87 -8.46
N LEU A 105 -8.90 6.08 -9.53
CA LEU A 105 -8.87 4.62 -9.46
C LEU A 105 -7.42 4.12 -9.49
N ASN A 106 -7.03 3.32 -8.50
CA ASN A 106 -5.70 2.76 -8.41
C ASN A 106 -5.48 1.68 -9.47
N ASP A 107 -4.79 2.02 -10.56
CA ASP A 107 -4.38 1.08 -11.60
C ASP A 107 -2.89 0.72 -11.53
N GLN A 108 -2.20 1.13 -10.46
CA GLN A 108 -0.75 0.98 -10.30
C GLN A 108 -0.37 -0.14 -9.33
N CYS A 109 -1.31 -0.59 -8.49
CA CYS A 109 -1.10 -1.77 -7.65
C CYS A 109 -1.53 -3.05 -8.37
N THR A 110 -0.96 -4.17 -7.98
CA THR A 110 -1.35 -5.52 -8.46
C THR A 110 -1.67 -6.47 -7.31
N ALA A 111 -1.68 -5.94 -6.09
CA ALA A 111 -2.01 -6.64 -4.87
C ALA A 111 -2.35 -5.62 -3.78
N ASP A 112 -3.04 -6.08 -2.73
CA ASP A 112 -3.12 -5.33 -1.48
C ASP A 112 -1.70 -5.22 -0.92
N VAL A 113 -1.09 -4.05 -1.07
CA VAL A 113 0.28 -3.82 -0.65
C VAL A 113 0.27 -3.71 0.87
N VAL A 114 0.61 -4.80 1.55
CA VAL A 114 1.12 -4.70 2.91
C VAL A 114 2.45 -3.96 2.82
N ALA A 115 2.53 -2.80 3.49
CA ALA A 115 3.77 -2.05 3.61
C ALA A 115 4.82 -2.98 4.21
N SER A 116 5.76 -3.40 3.38
CA SER A 116 6.74 -4.44 3.71
C SER A 116 8.17 -4.02 3.41
N GLY A 117 8.33 -2.78 2.94
CA GLY A 117 9.61 -2.12 2.76
C GLY A 117 9.87 -1.09 3.84
N PHE A 118 11.03 -1.16 4.50
CA PHE A 118 11.44 -0.24 5.56
C PHE A 118 12.70 0.49 5.14
N ARG A 119 12.71 1.81 5.26
CA ARG A 119 13.88 2.65 4.90
C ARG A 119 14.41 3.36 6.13
N THR A 120 15.68 3.15 6.43
CA THR A 120 16.39 3.85 7.51
C THR A 120 16.86 5.24 7.04
N PRO A 121 17.10 6.19 7.97
CA PRO A 121 17.57 7.54 7.63
C PRO A 121 18.91 7.57 6.88
N ASP A 122 19.76 6.57 7.07
CA ASP A 122 21.03 6.40 6.37
C ASP A 122 20.89 5.83 4.94
N GLY A 123 19.65 5.58 4.50
CA GLY A 123 19.33 5.18 3.14
C GLY A 123 19.23 3.68 2.90
N ARG A 124 19.52 2.82 3.88
CA ARG A 124 19.34 1.37 3.75
C ARG A 124 17.87 1.00 3.58
N PHE A 125 17.61 -0.05 2.82
CA PHE A 125 16.26 -0.54 2.54
C PHE A 125 16.15 -2.02 2.87
N PHE A 126 15.14 -2.36 3.67
CA PHE A 126 14.83 -3.71 4.10
C PHE A 126 13.51 -4.15 3.49
N ASP A 127 13.53 -5.27 2.77
CA ASP A 127 12.36 -5.86 2.13
C ASP A 127 11.95 -7.11 2.91
N LEU A 128 10.80 -7.03 3.57
CA LEU A 128 10.13 -8.12 4.25
C LEU A 128 8.82 -8.49 3.55
N GLY A 129 8.70 -8.16 2.26
CA GLY A 129 7.51 -8.47 1.47
C GLY A 129 7.44 -9.93 1.06
N PRO A 130 6.30 -10.39 0.54
CA PRO A 130 6.20 -11.68 -0.12
C PRO A 130 7.29 -11.87 -1.19
N GLY A 131 7.98 -13.01 -1.14
CA GLY A 131 9.16 -13.29 -1.98
C GLY A 131 10.50 -12.80 -1.42
N SER A 132 10.52 -12.09 -0.29
CA SER A 132 11.76 -11.74 0.43
C SER A 132 12.39 -12.93 1.15
N GLY A 133 11.60 -13.98 1.43
CA GLY A 133 11.97 -15.08 2.31
C GLY A 133 11.67 -14.83 3.79
N ALA A 134 11.07 -13.68 4.12
CA ALA A 134 10.56 -13.41 5.47
C ALA A 134 9.32 -14.25 5.80
N THR A 135 9.25 -14.66 7.06
CA THR A 135 8.06 -15.21 7.68
C THR A 135 7.19 -14.10 8.30
N LYS A 136 5.94 -14.40 8.63
CA LYS A 136 5.04 -13.45 9.30
C LYS A 136 5.57 -13.03 10.68
N GLY A 137 6.20 -13.94 11.41
CA GLY A 137 6.82 -13.65 12.70
C GLY A 137 7.99 -12.68 12.56
N GLU A 138 8.87 -12.91 11.58
CA GLU A 138 9.99 -11.99 11.30
C GLU A 138 9.51 -10.61 10.85
N PHE A 139 8.43 -10.54 10.06
CA PHE A 139 7.81 -9.27 9.69
C PHE A 139 7.33 -8.50 10.93
N ARG A 140 6.66 -9.18 11.86
CA ARG A 140 6.17 -8.58 13.12
C ARG A 140 7.33 -8.10 14.00
N GLU A 141 8.29 -8.97 14.28
CA GLU A 141 9.45 -8.64 15.12
C GLU A 141 10.27 -7.50 14.53
N PHE A 142 10.49 -7.51 13.21
CA PHE A 142 11.19 -6.42 12.53
C PHE A 142 10.38 -5.13 12.62
N SER A 143 9.06 -5.16 12.38
CA SER A 143 8.21 -3.97 12.42
C SER A 143 8.16 -3.33 13.80
N GLN A 144 8.12 -4.17 14.85
CA GLN A 144 8.21 -3.72 16.23
C GLN A 144 9.57 -3.08 16.50
N TRP A 145 10.66 -3.80 16.23
CA TRP A 145 12.02 -3.29 16.41
C TRP A 145 12.25 -1.99 15.64
N PHE A 146 11.79 -1.91 14.39
CA PHE A 146 11.96 -0.72 13.55
C PHE A 146 11.20 0.47 14.12
N SER A 147 9.95 0.27 14.59
CA SER A 147 9.15 1.32 15.23
C SER A 147 9.82 1.83 16.52
N GLU A 148 10.25 0.93 17.40
CA GLU A 148 10.93 1.28 18.66
C GLU A 148 12.23 2.07 18.39
N MET A 149 13.03 1.62 17.43
CA MET A 149 14.28 2.32 17.07
C MET A 149 14.03 3.64 16.33
N ALA A 150 12.96 3.73 15.54
CA ALA A 150 12.56 4.98 14.89
C ALA A 150 12.17 6.04 15.93
N GLU A 151 11.36 5.66 16.93
CA GLU A 151 10.95 6.52 18.02
C GLU A 151 12.14 6.95 18.89
N ALA A 152 13.07 6.03 19.17
CA ALA A 152 14.29 6.32 19.90
C ALA A 152 15.33 7.12 19.08
N GLY A 153 15.12 7.28 17.77
CA GLY A 153 16.09 7.89 16.86
C GLY A 153 17.38 7.07 16.67
N GLN A 154 17.34 5.77 16.93
CA GLN A 154 18.50 4.86 17.00
C GLN A 154 18.60 3.89 15.82
N LEU A 155 17.96 4.18 14.68
CA LEU A 155 17.97 3.34 13.46
C LEU A 155 19.34 3.16 12.77
N HIS A 156 20.45 3.51 13.43
CA HIS A 156 21.81 3.41 12.90
C HIS A 156 22.37 1.99 13.06
N GLU A 157 22.06 1.32 14.17
CA GLU A 157 22.54 -0.03 14.47
C GLU A 157 21.44 -1.05 14.16
N VAL A 158 21.61 -1.77 13.05
CA VAL A 158 20.68 -2.83 12.62
C VAL A 158 21.23 -4.17 13.11
N PRO A 159 20.48 -4.92 13.93
CA PRO A 159 20.85 -6.27 14.34
C PRO A 159 21.18 -7.19 13.16
N GLU A 160 22.21 -8.03 13.29
CA GLU A 160 22.67 -8.93 12.20
C GLU A 160 21.55 -9.81 11.63
N ARG A 161 20.61 -10.24 12.49
CA ARG A 161 19.45 -11.05 12.09
C ARG A 161 18.57 -10.40 11.01
N TRP A 162 18.60 -9.07 10.89
CA TRP A 162 17.82 -8.29 9.93
C TRP A 162 18.56 -7.99 8.63
N LEU A 163 19.90 -8.09 8.61
CA LEU A 163 20.71 -7.79 7.43
C LEU A 163 20.38 -8.70 6.24
N LYS A 164 19.83 -9.90 6.48
CA LYS A 164 19.38 -10.79 5.41
C LYS A 164 18.22 -10.22 4.57
N PHE A 165 17.48 -9.25 5.09
CA PHE A 165 16.39 -8.56 4.39
C PHE A 165 16.85 -7.26 3.72
N GLU A 166 18.10 -6.84 3.94
CA GLU A 166 18.64 -5.63 3.33
C GLU A 166 18.81 -5.84 1.81
N LYS A 167 18.11 -5.03 1.01
CA LYS A 167 18.39 -4.92 -0.42
C LYS A 167 19.48 -3.89 -0.59
N ARG A 168 20.63 -4.34 -1.09
CA ARG A 168 21.57 -3.42 -1.72
C ARG A 168 20.85 -2.81 -2.91
N ASP A 169 20.77 -1.48 -2.96
CA ASP A 169 20.40 -0.79 -4.19
C ASP A 169 21.30 -1.36 -5.28
N LYS A 170 20.72 -2.18 -6.16
CA LYS A 170 21.37 -2.49 -7.43
C LYS A 170 21.37 -1.15 -8.13
N GLY A 171 22.52 -0.48 -8.11
CA GLY A 171 22.70 0.80 -8.78
C GLY A 171 22.02 0.77 -10.13
N ARG A 172 21.40 1.91 -10.49
CA ARG A 172 21.02 2.27 -11.85
C ARG A 172 21.81 1.43 -12.85
N VAL A 173 21.15 0.48 -13.50
CA VAL A 173 21.60 0.11 -14.83
C VAL A 173 21.14 1.29 -15.67
N ASP A 174 22.07 2.21 -15.91
CA ASP A 174 21.90 3.24 -16.92
C ASP A 174 21.57 2.50 -18.23
N LEU A 175 20.35 2.72 -18.72
CA LEU A 175 19.96 2.49 -20.11
C LEU A 175 19.82 3.86 -20.76
#